data_AF-A0A353CDH9-F1
#
_entry.id   AF-A0A353CDH9-F1
#
_cell.length_a   1.000
_cell.length_b   1.000
_cell.length_c   1.000
_cell.angle_alpha   90.00
_cell.angle_beta   90.00
_cell.angle_gamma   90.00
#
_symmetry.space_group_name_H-M   'P 1'
#
loop_
_entity.id
_entity.type
_entity.pdbx_description
1 polymer ?
#
loop_
_entity_poly.entity_id
_entity_poly.type
_entity_poly.pdbx_seq_one_letter_code
_entity_poly.pdbx_strand_id
1 'polypeptide(L)'
;GKLIADSLGTSAEEKALLKQIFVGTKTAFESQAAAKGWKNDVAGALTFFIVGTTTIYHDSEEPSDEAMGVLYTAISRSIDEIPEFAKTTDREKQSVYDILIGFTGIPLALYSQGKQSGDAGTVATARQLSAKLIEIVLKGDAEKIRYSNGTFVFGQ
;
A
#
# COMPACT_ATOMS: atom_id res chain seq x y z
N GLY A 1 10.37 -6.85 -5.31
CA GLY A 1 10.98 -6.34 -6.56
C GLY A 1 10.81 -7.31 -7.73
N LYS A 2 11.69 -8.32 -7.85
CA LYS A 2 11.67 -9.29 -8.97
C LYS A 2 10.31 -9.97 -9.15
N LEU A 3 9.72 -10.48 -8.06
CA LEU A 3 8.39 -11.12 -8.06
C LEU A 3 7.29 -10.24 -8.67
N ILE A 4 7.23 -8.96 -8.30
CA ILE A 4 6.21 -8.03 -8.83
C ILE A 4 6.46 -7.72 -10.30
N ALA A 5 7.70 -7.40 -10.66
CA ALA A 5 8.05 -7.13 -12.05
C ALA A 5 7.73 -8.32 -12.94
N ASP A 6 8.17 -9.52 -12.57
CA ASP A 6 7.97 -10.74 -13.36
C ASP A 6 6.49 -11.16 -13.45
N SER A 7 5.66 -10.81 -12.45
CA SER A 7 4.24 -11.16 -12.41
C SER A 7 3.34 -10.16 -13.14
N LEU A 8 3.74 -8.88 -13.23
CA LEU A 8 2.90 -7.81 -13.78
C LEU A 8 3.40 -7.24 -15.10
N GLY A 9 4.70 -7.32 -15.39
CA GLY A 9 5.29 -6.77 -16.61
C GLY A 9 5.23 -7.78 -17.77
N THR A 10 4.84 -7.31 -18.94
CA THR A 10 4.73 -8.12 -20.16
C THR A 10 5.96 -8.00 -21.06
N SER A 11 6.64 -6.85 -21.04
CA SER A 11 7.91 -6.62 -21.74
C SER A 11 9.10 -6.45 -20.78
N ALA A 12 10.33 -6.49 -21.31
CA ALA A 12 11.53 -6.25 -20.50
C ALA A 12 11.55 -4.83 -19.92
N GLU A 13 11.07 -3.86 -20.70
CA GLU A 13 10.97 -2.45 -20.34
C GLU A 13 9.95 -2.24 -19.22
N GLU A 14 8.76 -2.86 -19.31
CA GLU A 14 7.74 -2.80 -18.26
C GLU A 14 8.25 -3.43 -16.96
N LYS A 15 8.91 -4.59 -17.06
CA LYS A 15 9.51 -5.26 -15.90
C LYS A 15 10.57 -4.37 -15.23
N ALA A 16 11.40 -3.69 -16.01
CA ALA A 16 12.40 -2.77 -15.50
C ALA A 16 11.75 -1.57 -14.79
N LEU A 17 10.70 -0.99 -15.38
CA LEU A 17 9.95 0.12 -14.79
C LEU A 17 9.30 -0.29 -13.47
N LEU A 18 8.58 -1.41 -13.45
CA LEU A 18 7.93 -1.93 -12.23
C LEU A 18 8.95 -2.21 -11.12
N LYS A 19 10.13 -2.73 -11.47
CA LYS A 19 11.22 -2.91 -10.52
C LYS A 19 11.71 -1.57 -9.96
N GLN A 20 11.86 -0.55 -10.79
CA GLN A 20 12.25 0.79 -10.34
C GLN A 20 11.20 1.41 -9.41
N ILE A 21 9.91 1.33 -9.77
CA ILE A 21 8.79 1.79 -8.94
C ILE A 21 8.83 1.11 -7.57
N PHE A 22 8.99 -0.22 -7.54
CA PHE A 22 9.09 -0.97 -6.29
C PHE A 22 10.28 -0.51 -5.44
N VAL A 23 11.47 -0.41 -6.03
CA VAL A 23 12.69 -0.01 -5.28
C VAL A 23 12.55 1.40 -4.74
N GLY A 24 12.07 2.35 -5.55
CA GLY A 24 11.84 3.73 -5.14
C GLY A 24 10.81 3.81 -4.00
N THR A 25 9.68 3.13 -4.15
CA THR A 25 8.61 3.11 -3.13
C THR A 25 9.11 2.50 -1.83
N LYS A 26 9.78 1.34 -1.89
CA LYS A 26 10.35 0.69 -0.70
C LYS A 26 11.36 1.58 0.01
N THR A 27 12.23 2.24 -0.75
CA THR A 27 13.25 3.14 -0.18
C THR A 27 12.60 4.34 0.51
N ALA A 28 11.63 4.98 -0.14
CA ALA A 28 10.90 6.13 0.44
C ALA A 28 10.10 5.72 1.69
N PHE A 29 9.41 4.58 1.63
CA PHE A 29 8.69 4.04 2.78
C PHE A 29 9.66 3.70 3.92
N GLU A 30 10.73 2.96 3.67
CA GLU A 30 11.66 2.52 4.72
C GLU A 30 12.37 3.69 5.39
N SER A 31 12.65 4.77 4.66
CA SER A 31 13.20 5.99 5.25
C SER A 31 12.28 6.60 6.32
N GLN A 32 10.96 6.54 6.11
CA GLN A 32 9.97 7.06 7.06
C GLN A 32 9.63 6.03 8.15
N ALA A 33 9.52 4.76 7.75
CA ALA A 33 9.23 3.62 8.61
C ALA A 33 10.33 3.36 9.65
N ALA A 34 11.59 3.70 9.36
CA ALA A 34 12.71 3.51 10.29
C ALA A 34 12.49 4.23 11.63
N ALA A 35 11.99 5.47 11.59
CA ALA A 35 11.68 6.24 12.81
C ALA A 35 10.51 5.64 13.61
N LYS A 36 9.61 4.90 12.93
CA LYS A 36 8.41 4.28 13.51
C LYS A 36 8.63 2.81 13.92
N GLY A 37 9.78 2.23 13.59
CA GLY A 37 10.07 0.80 13.80
C GLY A 37 9.36 -0.14 12.81
N TRP A 38 8.83 0.37 11.69
CA TRP A 38 8.02 -0.41 10.74
C TRP A 38 8.83 -1.06 9.61
N LYS A 39 10.16 -0.98 9.67
CA LYS A 39 11.02 -1.55 8.65
C LYS A 39 10.90 -3.08 8.65
N ASN A 40 10.61 -3.66 7.48
CA ASN A 40 10.34 -5.09 7.31
C ASN A 40 9.17 -5.61 8.16
N ASP A 41 8.26 -4.72 8.57
CA ASP A 41 7.11 -5.08 9.39
C ASP A 41 5.84 -5.15 8.54
N VAL A 42 5.15 -6.30 8.56
CA VAL A 42 3.97 -6.54 7.73
C VAL A 42 2.80 -5.64 8.12
N ALA A 43 2.62 -5.34 9.42
CA ALA A 43 1.57 -4.43 9.86
C ALA A 43 1.83 -3.01 9.36
N GLY A 44 3.10 -2.57 9.39
CA GLY A 44 3.53 -1.29 8.82
C GLY A 44 3.29 -1.20 7.31
N ALA A 45 3.64 -2.26 6.56
CA ALA A 45 3.37 -2.31 5.12
C ALA A 45 1.88 -2.35 4.80
N LEU A 46 1.06 -3.04 5.59
CA LEU A 46 -0.39 -3.07 5.42
C LEU A 46 -1.03 -1.71 5.77
N THR A 47 -0.51 -1.03 6.79
CA THR A 47 -0.90 0.36 7.13
C THR A 47 -0.63 1.28 5.94
N PHE A 48 0.57 1.24 5.39
CA PHE A 48 0.94 2.03 4.21
C PHE A 48 0.04 1.71 3.01
N PHE A 49 -0.24 0.43 2.79
CA PHE A 49 -1.14 -0.02 1.73
C PHE A 49 -2.56 0.56 1.89
N ILE A 50 -3.17 0.41 3.07
CA ILE A 50 -4.53 0.92 3.33
C ILE A 50 -4.56 2.44 3.16
N VAL A 51 -3.62 3.15 3.77
CA VAL A 51 -3.54 4.62 3.69
C VAL A 51 -3.38 5.06 2.24
N GLY A 52 -2.34 4.57 1.55
CA GLY A 52 -2.02 5.01 0.20
C GLY A 52 -3.15 4.74 -0.79
N THR A 53 -3.71 3.53 -0.79
CA THR A 53 -4.79 3.17 -1.73
C THR A 53 -6.09 3.91 -1.43
N THR A 54 -6.43 4.13 -0.16
CA THR A 54 -7.63 4.88 0.24
C THR A 54 -7.49 6.35 -0.16
N THR A 55 -6.36 6.98 0.15
CA THR A 55 -6.07 8.37 -0.17
C THR A 55 -6.11 8.61 -1.68
N ILE A 56 -5.47 7.74 -2.46
CA ILE A 56 -5.50 7.82 -3.93
C ILE A 56 -6.94 7.67 -4.42
N TYR A 57 -7.66 6.63 -3.98
CA TYR A 57 -9.02 6.35 -4.46
C TYR A 57 -9.99 7.50 -4.21
N HIS A 58 -9.95 8.11 -3.02
CA HIS A 58 -10.81 9.24 -2.66
C HIS A 58 -10.28 10.60 -3.10
N ASP A 59 -9.08 10.68 -3.68
CA ASP A 59 -8.37 11.94 -3.96
C ASP A 59 -8.32 12.84 -2.72
N SER A 60 -8.02 12.26 -1.56
CA SER A 60 -8.05 12.93 -0.26
C SER A 60 -6.66 13.34 0.21
N GLU A 61 -6.60 14.12 1.28
CA GLU A 61 -5.35 14.38 2.00
C GLU A 61 -4.87 13.12 2.73
N GLU A 62 -3.57 13.04 2.95
CA GLU A 62 -2.96 11.97 3.74
C GLU A 62 -3.33 12.12 5.23
N PRO A 63 -3.63 11.02 5.95
CA PRO A 63 -3.83 11.03 7.40
C PRO A 63 -2.61 11.56 8.16
N SER A 64 -2.82 12.01 9.41
CA SER A 64 -1.71 12.39 10.27
C SER A 64 -0.91 11.18 10.74
N ASP A 65 0.33 11.42 11.18
CA ASP A 65 1.20 10.36 11.73
C ASP A 65 0.55 9.64 12.91
N GLU A 66 -0.18 10.35 13.78
CA GLU A 66 -0.90 9.78 14.90
C GLU A 66 -2.01 8.83 14.42
N ALA A 67 -2.79 9.24 13.42
CA ALA A 67 -3.85 8.41 12.85
C ALA A 67 -3.29 7.14 12.20
N MET A 68 -2.17 7.25 11.47
CA MET A 68 -1.46 6.10 10.93
C MET A 68 -0.96 5.17 12.05
N GLY A 69 -0.48 5.71 13.18
CA GLY A 69 -0.06 4.94 14.34
C GLY A 69 -1.20 4.17 15.03
N VAL A 70 -2.40 4.77 15.09
CA VAL A 70 -3.62 4.09 15.58
C VAL A 70 -3.98 2.93 14.66
N LEU A 71 -4.01 3.15 13.34
CA LEU A 71 -4.31 2.09 12.37
C LEU A 71 -3.28 0.96 12.45
N TYR A 72 -1.99 1.29 12.49
CA TYR A 72 -0.90 0.33 12.69
C TYR A 72 -1.14 -0.55 13.92
N THR A 73 -1.44 0.06 15.07
CA THR A 73 -1.68 -0.67 16.31
C THR A 73 -2.86 -1.63 16.19
N ALA A 74 -3.94 -1.22 15.53
CA ALA A 74 -5.10 -2.08 15.29
C ALA A 74 -4.76 -3.27 14.37
N ILE A 75 -3.98 -3.02 13.31
CA ILE A 75 -3.52 -4.06 12.38
C ILE A 75 -2.59 -5.05 13.09
N SER A 76 -1.59 -4.57 13.85
CA SER A 76 -0.66 -5.43 14.58
C SER A 76 -1.41 -6.38 15.52
N ARG A 77 -2.38 -5.85 16.29
CA ARG A 77 -3.23 -6.69 17.15
C ARG A 77 -4.03 -7.73 16.36
N SER A 78 -4.62 -7.33 15.24
CA SER A 78 -5.37 -8.25 14.38
C SER A 78 -4.48 -9.36 13.81
N ILE A 79 -3.23 -9.05 13.50
CA ILE A 79 -2.24 -10.02 13.03
C ILE A 79 -1.80 -10.96 14.16
N ASP A 80 -1.58 -10.44 15.37
CA ASP A 80 -1.21 -11.22 16.55
C ASP A 80 -2.28 -12.25 16.94
N GLU A 81 -3.55 -11.99 16.60
CA GLU A 81 -4.68 -12.90 16.78
C GLU A 81 -4.73 -14.06 15.77
N ILE A 82 -3.81 -14.12 14.79
CA ILE A 82 -3.72 -15.16 13.76
C ILE A 82 -2.57 -16.12 14.09
N PRO A 83 -2.81 -17.28 14.72
CA PRO A 83 -1.76 -18.20 15.14
C PRO A 83 -0.88 -18.71 13.98
N GLU A 84 -1.44 -18.83 12.78
CA GLU A 84 -0.74 -19.22 11.56
C GLU A 84 0.29 -18.18 11.13
N PHE A 85 0.02 -16.89 11.38
CA PHE A 85 0.95 -15.82 11.04
C PHE A 85 2.19 -15.85 11.92
N ALA A 86 2.04 -16.20 13.21
CA ALA A 86 3.17 -16.41 14.10
C ALA A 86 4.11 -17.54 13.63
N LYS A 87 3.55 -18.58 12.97
CA LYS A 87 4.30 -19.72 12.41
C LYS A 87 4.92 -19.45 11.04
N THR A 88 4.55 -18.35 10.40
CA THR A 88 5.05 -17.97 9.07
C THR A 88 6.53 -17.59 9.16
N THR A 89 7.33 -18.07 8.21
CA THR A 89 8.77 -17.80 8.18
C THR A 89 9.06 -16.33 7.88
N ASP A 90 10.22 -15.83 8.29
CA ASP A 90 10.64 -14.46 7.98
C ASP A 90 10.68 -14.19 6.47
N ARG A 91 11.03 -15.20 5.68
CA ARG A 91 11.03 -15.11 4.22
C ARG A 91 9.63 -14.89 3.65
N GLU A 92 8.64 -15.58 4.18
CA GLU A 92 7.24 -15.44 3.76
C GLU A 92 6.69 -14.08 4.21
N LYS A 93 6.95 -13.66 5.45
CA LYS A 93 6.61 -12.32 5.94
C LYS A 93 7.23 -11.21 5.08
N GLN A 94 8.50 -11.35 4.73
CA GLN A 94 9.19 -10.42 3.84
C GLN A 94 8.55 -10.40 2.44
N SER A 95 8.06 -11.54 1.95
CA SER A 95 7.38 -11.61 0.66
C SER A 95 6.04 -10.86 0.71
N VAL A 96 5.27 -11.01 1.79
CA VAL A 96 4.02 -10.27 2.00
C VAL A 96 4.30 -8.77 2.11
N TYR A 97 5.30 -8.38 2.91
CA TYR A 97 5.76 -7.00 3.03
C TYR A 97 6.10 -6.40 1.66
N ASP A 98 6.94 -7.07 0.86
CA ASP A 98 7.34 -6.59 -0.45
C ASP A 98 6.14 -6.50 -1.42
N ILE A 99 5.17 -7.42 -1.31
CA ILE A 99 3.94 -7.37 -2.12
C ILE A 99 3.13 -6.12 -1.79
N LEU A 100 2.86 -5.86 -0.52
CA LEU A 100 2.09 -4.70 -0.06
C LEU A 100 2.75 -3.38 -0.48
N ILE A 101 4.07 -3.27 -0.33
CA ILE A 101 4.83 -2.09 -0.76
C ILE A 101 4.68 -1.86 -2.27
N GLY A 102 4.86 -2.90 -3.10
CA GLY A 102 4.75 -2.73 -4.54
C GLY A 102 3.32 -2.49 -5.02
N PHE A 103 2.32 -3.12 -4.40
CA PHE A 103 0.91 -2.85 -4.68
C PHE A 103 0.53 -1.40 -4.35
N THR A 104 1.17 -0.80 -3.35
CA THR A 104 0.98 0.63 -3.05
C THR A 104 1.76 1.53 -4.03
N GLY A 105 2.98 1.14 -4.37
CA GLY A 105 3.87 1.95 -5.20
C GLY A 105 3.39 2.21 -6.63
N ILE A 106 2.77 1.22 -7.27
CA ILE A 106 2.29 1.33 -8.65
C ILE A 106 1.19 2.41 -8.80
N PRO A 107 0.05 2.34 -8.08
CA PRO A 107 -0.96 3.38 -8.17
C PRO A 107 -0.43 4.73 -7.67
N LEU A 108 0.46 4.77 -6.68
CA LEU A 108 1.07 6.02 -6.21
C LEU A 108 1.89 6.71 -7.31
N ALA A 109 2.67 5.94 -8.07
CA ALA A 109 3.45 6.46 -9.19
C ALA A 109 2.55 7.06 -10.29
N LEU A 110 1.50 6.33 -10.67
CA LEU A 110 0.52 6.81 -11.65
C LEU A 110 -0.21 8.06 -11.15
N TYR A 111 -0.71 8.04 -9.91
CA TYR A 111 -1.42 9.16 -9.32
C TYR A 111 -0.55 10.42 -9.28
N SER A 112 0.69 10.29 -8.79
CA SER A 112 1.64 11.40 -8.72
C SER A 112 1.96 11.95 -10.11
N GLN A 113 2.20 11.08 -11.10
CA GLN A 113 2.45 11.47 -12.49
C GLN A 113 1.25 12.23 -13.06
N GLY A 114 0.03 11.70 -12.91
CA GLY A 114 -1.19 12.32 -13.42
C GLY A 114 -1.47 13.69 -12.78
N LYS A 115 -1.26 13.83 -11.47
CA LYS A 115 -1.41 15.13 -10.78
C LYS A 115 -0.36 16.15 -11.26
N GLN A 116 0.88 15.71 -11.48
CA GLN A 116 1.96 16.59 -11.96
C GLN A 116 1.78 17.03 -13.42
N SER A 117 1.29 16.15 -14.29
CA SER A 117 1.08 16.46 -15.71
C SER A 117 -0.28 17.09 -16.02
N GLY A 118 -1.21 17.11 -15.06
CA GLY A 118 -2.59 17.51 -15.27
C GLY A 118 -3.41 16.47 -16.06
N ASP A 119 -2.92 15.25 -16.20
CA ASP A 119 -3.62 14.16 -16.90
C ASP A 119 -4.65 13.49 -15.99
N ALA A 120 -5.89 13.94 -16.09
CA ALA A 120 -7.02 13.39 -15.36
C ALA A 120 -7.30 11.90 -15.67
N GLY A 121 -6.95 11.42 -16.87
CA GLY A 121 -7.10 10.01 -17.24
C GLY A 121 -6.14 9.10 -16.49
N THR A 122 -4.89 9.54 -16.34
CA THR A 122 -3.88 8.84 -15.52
C THR A 122 -4.28 8.84 -14.05
N VAL A 123 -4.79 9.96 -13.52
CA VAL A 123 -5.33 10.02 -12.15
C VAL A 123 -6.50 9.04 -11.97
N ALA A 124 -7.46 9.01 -12.90
CA ALA A 124 -8.59 8.09 -12.85
C ALA A 124 -8.14 6.61 -12.87
N THR A 125 -7.11 6.28 -13.67
CA THR A 125 -6.53 4.94 -13.73
C THR A 125 -5.92 4.55 -12.37
N ALA A 126 -5.19 5.45 -11.73
CA ALA A 126 -4.61 5.20 -10.41
C ALA A 126 -5.68 4.96 -9.34
N ARG A 127 -6.80 5.71 -9.40
CA ARG A 127 -7.96 5.53 -8.52
C ARG A 127 -8.60 4.16 -8.71
N GLN A 128 -8.87 3.77 -9.95
CA GLN A 128 -9.44 2.46 -10.28
C GLN A 128 -8.53 1.31 -9.85
N LEU A 129 -7.21 1.44 -10.04
CA LEU A 129 -6.25 0.45 -9.59
C LEU A 129 -6.25 0.33 -8.06
N SER A 130 -6.29 1.46 -7.34
CA SER A 130 -6.36 1.46 -5.88
C SER A 130 -7.63 0.77 -5.36
N ALA A 131 -8.77 1.02 -6.00
CA ALA A 131 -10.03 0.33 -5.68
C ALA A 131 -9.93 -1.19 -5.86
N LYS A 132 -9.40 -1.64 -7.00
CA LYS A 132 -9.20 -3.08 -7.27
C LYS A 132 -8.24 -3.73 -6.27
N LEU A 133 -7.19 -3.03 -5.87
CA LEU A 133 -6.24 -3.55 -4.89
C LEU A 133 -6.86 -3.68 -3.51
N ILE A 134 -7.67 -2.69 -3.09
CA ILE A 134 -8.47 -2.77 -1.85
C ILE A 134 -9.37 -4.02 -1.88
N GLU A 135 -10.09 -4.24 -2.99
CA GLU A 135 -10.94 -5.42 -3.17
C GLU A 135 -10.14 -6.72 -3.09
N ILE A 136 -8.98 -6.79 -3.74
CA ILE A 136 -8.15 -8.01 -3.78
C ILE A 136 -7.57 -8.34 -2.41
N VAL A 137 -7.00 -7.33 -1.73
CA VAL A 137 -6.20 -7.52 -0.50
C VAL A 137 -7.09 -7.51 0.74
N LEU A 138 -8.00 -6.55 0.87
CA LEU A 138 -8.84 -6.37 2.05
C LEU A 138 -10.19 -7.07 1.93
N LYS A 139 -10.55 -7.56 0.74
CA LYS A 139 -11.89 -8.08 0.42
C LYS A 139 -13.01 -7.08 0.74
N GLY A 140 -12.66 -5.79 0.75
CA GLY A 140 -13.54 -4.68 1.08
C GLY A 140 -13.89 -3.84 -0.14
N ASP A 141 -14.97 -3.07 -0.02
CA ASP A 141 -15.36 -2.06 -0.99
C ASP A 141 -14.60 -0.74 -0.69
N ALA A 142 -13.89 -0.22 -1.70
CA ALA A 142 -13.11 1.01 -1.57
C ALA A 142 -13.97 2.23 -1.19
N GLU A 143 -15.25 2.26 -1.57
CA GLU A 143 -16.17 3.33 -1.16
C GLU A 143 -16.47 3.31 0.35
N LYS A 144 -16.33 2.15 0.98
CA LYS A 144 -16.63 1.92 2.41
C LYS A 144 -15.42 2.08 3.32
N ILE A 145 -14.21 2.18 2.77
CA ILE A 145 -12.99 2.47 3.54
C ILE A 145 -12.70 3.96 3.41
N ARG A 146 -12.77 4.69 4.51
CA ARG A 146 -12.56 6.15 4.51
C ARG A 146 -11.74 6.58 5.71
N TYR A 147 -10.88 7.56 5.49
CA TYR A 147 -10.31 8.33 6.58
C TYR A 147 -11.21 9.53 6.86
N SER A 148 -11.74 9.63 8.07
CA SER A 148 -12.61 10.74 8.49
C SER A 148 -12.50 10.96 9.99
N ASN A 149 -12.50 12.22 10.44
CA ASN A 149 -12.44 12.60 11.85
C ASN A 149 -11.26 11.96 12.61
N GLY A 150 -10.09 11.86 11.98
CA GLY A 150 -8.89 11.33 12.62
C GLY A 150 -8.82 9.80 12.71
N THR A 151 -9.77 9.06 12.11
CA THR A 151 -9.80 7.60 12.16
C THR A 151 -10.16 6.97 10.82
N PHE A 152 -9.75 5.73 10.63
CA PHE A 152 -10.22 4.90 9.52
C PHE A 152 -11.55 4.25 9.88
N VAL A 153 -12.54 4.43 9.01
CA VAL A 153 -13.84 3.79 9.09
C VAL A 153 -13.91 2.73 7.99
N PHE A 154 -14.29 1.52 8.37
CA PHE A 154 -14.55 0.40 7.47
C PHE A 154 -16.06 0.11 7.55
N GLY A 155 -16.80 0.52 6.53
CA GLY A 155 -18.24 0.26 6.44
C GLY A 155 -18.55 -1.22 6.21
N GLN A 156 -19.69 -1.70 6.74
CA GLN A 156 -20.26 -3.01 6.42
C GLN A 156 -20.88 -3.00 5.02
#